data_AF-A0A958HX95-F1
#
_entry.id   AF-A0A958HX95-F1
#
_cell.length_a   1.000
_cell.length_b   1.000
_cell.length_c   1.000
_cell.angle_alpha   90.00
_cell.angle_beta   90.00
_cell.angle_gamma   90.00
#
_symmetry.space_group_name_H-M   'P 1'
#
loop_
_entity.id
_entity.type
_entity.pdbx_description
1 polymer ?
#
loop_
_entity_poly.entity_id
_entity_poly.type
_entity_poly.pdbx_seq_one_letter_code
_entity_poly.pdbx_strand_id
1 'polypeptide(L)'
;TGTSWGTMAILMPIAIPLAHKFPLETGLDEAHAMSLLLSTTAAVLAGATFGDHCSPISDTTIMSSMASGSDHIDHVRTQLPYALTSGVIACLFGYIPIGFGLSNWLMLPLGFLVTFLVVRVVGKPVKT
;
A
#
# COMPACT_ATOMS: atom_id res chain seq x y z
N THR A 1 18.86 -5.28 -6.18
CA THR A 1 18.28 -3.97 -6.52
C THR A 1 16.96 -3.85 -5.79
N GLY A 2 16.74 -2.77 -5.03
CA GLY A 2 15.56 -2.58 -4.17
C GLY A 2 14.38 -1.96 -4.92
N THR A 3 14.10 -2.44 -6.14
CA THR A 3 13.05 -1.86 -6.99
C THR A 3 11.68 -2.44 -6.66
N SER A 4 10.62 -1.64 -6.82
CA SER A 4 9.22 -2.09 -6.74
C SER A 4 9.00 -3.42 -7.48
N TRP A 5 9.50 -3.50 -8.71
CA TRP A 5 9.36 -4.67 -9.58
C TRP A 5 10.05 -5.92 -9.06
N GLY A 6 11.24 -5.79 -8.46
CA GLY A 6 11.93 -6.93 -7.85
C GLY A 6 11.16 -7.50 -6.66
N THR A 7 10.60 -6.62 -5.83
CA THR A 7 9.77 -7.02 -4.68
C THR A 7 8.51 -7.75 -5.14
N MET A 8 7.80 -7.20 -6.14
CA MET A 8 6.61 -7.83 -6.72
C MET A 8 6.93 -9.19 -7.35
N ALA A 9 8.03 -9.29 -8.10
CA ALA A 9 8.44 -10.52 -8.78
C ALA A 9 8.75 -11.67 -7.80
N ILE A 10 9.30 -11.35 -6.61
CA ILE A 10 9.61 -12.35 -5.58
C ILE A 10 8.35 -12.71 -4.78
N LEU A 11 7.52 -11.73 -4.41
CA LEU A 11 6.39 -11.96 -3.52
C LEU A 11 5.16 -12.55 -4.22
N MET A 12 4.83 -12.11 -5.44
CA MET A 12 3.61 -12.52 -6.14
C MET A 12 3.49 -14.05 -6.36
N PRO A 13 4.55 -14.77 -6.78
CA PRO A 13 4.49 -16.22 -6.96
C PRO A 13 4.21 -17.00 -5.67
N ILE A 14 4.43 -16.39 -4.51
CA ILE A 14 4.19 -17.00 -3.20
C ILE A 14 2.84 -16.55 -2.65
N ALA A 15 2.55 -15.25 -2.70
CA ALA A 15 1.37 -14.64 -2.10
C ALA A 15 0.07 -15.02 -2.83
N ILE A 16 0.07 -15.03 -4.17
CA ILE A 16 -1.14 -15.31 -4.96
C ILE A 16 -1.63 -16.76 -4.75
N PRO A 17 -0.78 -17.81 -4.89
CA PRO A 17 -1.25 -19.18 -4.68
C PRO A 17 -1.69 -19.42 -3.23
N LEU A 18 -1.00 -18.82 -2.25
CA LEU A 18 -1.36 -18.93 -0.85
C LEU A 18 -2.74 -18.31 -0.57
N ALA A 19 -2.97 -17.09 -1.05
CA ALA A 19 -4.24 -16.39 -0.87
C ALA A 19 -5.41 -17.04 -1.62
N HIS A 20 -5.14 -17.81 -2.67
CA HIS A 20 -6.19 -18.52 -3.41
C HIS A 20 -6.52 -19.88 -2.77
N LYS A 21 -5.51 -20.70 -2.46
CA LYS A 21 -5.73 -22.10 -2.03
C LYS A 21 -6.10 -22.21 -0.56
N PHE A 22 -5.42 -21.47 0.31
CA PHE A 22 -5.56 -21.64 1.76
C PHE A 22 -6.97 -21.30 2.28
N PRO A 23 -7.64 -20.22 1.82
CA PRO A 23 -9.00 -19.93 2.27
C PRO A 23 -10.01 -21.01 1.86
N LEU A 24 -9.88 -21.55 0.64
CA LEU A 24 -10.77 -22.59 0.15
C LEU A 24 -10.60 -23.90 0.92
N GLU A 25 -9.37 -24.27 1.26
CA GLU A 25 -9.06 -25.49 2.05
C GLU A 25 -9.57 -25.40 3.50
N THR A 26 -9.66 -24.19 4.05
CA THR A 26 -10.16 -23.95 5.41
C THR A 26 -11.69 -23.81 5.49
N GLY A 27 -12.39 -23.93 4.34
CA GLY A 27 -13.84 -23.89 4.26
C GLY A 27 -14.44 -22.49 4.27
N LEU A 28 -13.65 -21.45 3.97
CA LEU A 28 -14.18 -20.09 3.78
C LEU A 28 -15.04 -20.03 2.52
N ASP A 29 -16.07 -19.19 2.57
CA ASP A 29 -16.94 -18.93 1.43
C ASP A 29 -16.16 -18.41 0.21
N GLU A 30 -16.59 -18.79 -0.98
CA GLU A 30 -15.90 -18.46 -2.24
C GLU A 30 -15.79 -16.95 -2.45
N ALA A 31 -16.82 -16.17 -2.09
CA ALA A 31 -16.79 -14.71 -2.23
C ALA A 31 -15.77 -14.09 -1.27
N HIS A 32 -15.61 -14.66 -0.07
CA HIS A 32 -14.61 -14.22 0.88
C HIS A 32 -13.19 -14.62 0.44
N ALA A 33 -13.00 -15.85 -0.03
CA ALA A 33 -11.73 -16.32 -0.59
C ALA A 33 -11.27 -15.44 -1.78
N MET A 34 -12.19 -15.09 -2.68
CA MET A 34 -11.91 -14.15 -3.76
C MET A 34 -11.53 -12.76 -3.24
N SER A 35 -12.20 -12.30 -2.18
CA SER A 35 -11.89 -11.01 -1.57
C SER A 35 -10.48 -10.97 -0.98
N LEU A 36 -10.04 -12.06 -0.32
CA LEU A 36 -8.69 -12.22 0.21
C LEU A 36 -7.64 -12.27 -0.91
N LEU A 37 -7.93 -12.96 -2.02
CA LEU A 37 -7.03 -13.01 -3.18
C LEU A 37 -6.75 -11.62 -3.76
N LEU A 38 -7.81 -10.85 -4.01
CA LEU A 38 -7.70 -9.49 -4.53
C LEU A 38 -6.98 -8.57 -3.54
N SER A 39 -7.35 -8.65 -2.27
CA SER A 39 -6.76 -7.85 -1.19
C SER A 39 -5.27 -8.15 -1.01
N THR A 40 -4.86 -9.42 -1.04
CA THR A 40 -3.46 -9.83 -0.93
C THR A 40 -2.64 -9.36 -2.13
N THR A 41 -3.19 -9.49 -3.33
CA THR A 41 -2.53 -9.00 -4.55
C THR A 41 -2.33 -7.48 -4.47
N ALA A 42 -3.36 -6.75 -4.07
CA ALA A 42 -3.29 -5.30 -3.88
C ALA A 42 -2.28 -4.91 -2.78
N ALA A 43 -2.22 -5.66 -1.68
CA ALA A 43 -1.27 -5.42 -0.59
C ALA A 43 0.19 -5.59 -1.02
N VAL A 44 0.50 -6.60 -1.84
CA VAL A 44 1.85 -6.79 -2.39
C VAL A 44 2.22 -5.63 -3.33
N LEU A 45 1.31 -5.22 -4.21
CA LEU A 45 1.54 -4.09 -5.11
C LEU A 45 1.77 -2.78 -4.32
N ALA A 46 0.86 -2.47 -3.40
CA ALA A 46 0.93 -1.27 -2.58
C ALA A 46 2.19 -1.26 -1.69
N GLY A 47 2.51 -2.37 -1.03
CA GLY A 47 3.69 -2.51 -0.18
C GLY A 47 5.00 -2.34 -0.95
N ALA A 48 5.08 -2.89 -2.17
CA ALA A 48 6.24 -2.69 -3.04
C ALA A 48 6.39 -1.21 -3.45
N THR A 49 5.31 -0.54 -3.85
CA THR A 49 5.35 0.89 -4.19
C THR A 49 5.67 1.78 -2.99
N PHE A 50 5.15 1.43 -1.81
CA PHE A 50 5.44 2.13 -0.56
C PHE A 50 6.94 2.08 -0.26
N GLY A 51 7.55 0.89 -0.30
CA GLY A 51 8.98 0.72 -0.03
C GLY A 51 9.86 1.48 -1.01
N ASP A 52 9.49 1.50 -2.29
CA ASP A 52 10.22 2.20 -3.35
C ASP A 52 10.14 3.73 -3.21
N HIS A 53 9.02 4.25 -2.70
CA HIS A 53 8.78 5.69 -2.55
C HIS A 53 9.47 6.31 -1.32
N CYS A 54 9.78 5.52 -0.30
CA CYS A 54 10.39 6.03 0.94
C CYS A 54 11.75 5.42 1.28
N SER A 55 12.31 4.57 0.41
CA SER A 55 13.61 3.95 0.64
C SER A 55 14.76 4.85 0.13
N PRO A 56 15.77 5.17 0.96
CA PRO A 56 16.92 5.99 0.55
C PRO A 56 17.88 5.27 -0.41
N ILE A 57 17.59 4.03 -0.78
CA ILE A 57 18.40 3.25 -1.73
C ILE A 57 17.60 2.86 -2.99
N SER A 58 16.35 3.31 -3.11
CA SER A 58 15.54 3.04 -4.29
C SER A 58 15.95 3.94 -5.46
N ASP A 59 16.04 3.36 -6.65
CA ASP A 59 16.30 4.06 -7.91
C ASP A 59 15.26 5.17 -8.16
N THR A 60 13.98 4.91 -7.85
CA THR A 60 12.88 5.87 -7.98
C THR A 60 13.09 7.05 -7.05
N THR A 61 13.41 6.80 -5.77
CA THR A 61 13.67 7.87 -4.79
C THR A 61 14.88 8.71 -5.18
N ILE A 62 15.97 8.08 -5.63
CA ILE A 62 17.18 8.78 -6.09
C ILE A 62 16.84 9.68 -7.27
N MET A 63 16.18 9.16 -8.30
CA MET A 63 15.80 9.92 -9.49
C MET A 63 14.83 11.07 -9.16
N SER A 64 13.85 10.83 -8.29
CA SER A 64 12.90 11.86 -7.83
C SER A 64 13.58 12.99 -7.05
N SER A 65 14.55 12.67 -6.18
CA SER A 65 15.32 13.70 -5.46
C SER A 65 16.18 14.55 -6.39
N MET A 66 16.82 13.95 -7.39
CA MET A 66 17.63 14.68 -8.38
C MET A 66 16.75 15.58 -9.27
N ALA A 67 15.61 15.06 -9.75
CA ALA A 67 14.70 15.80 -10.61
C ALA A 67 14.05 17.00 -9.89
N SER A 68 13.85 16.91 -8.57
CA SER A 68 13.32 18.00 -7.74
C SER A 68 14.39 18.96 -7.22
N GLY A 69 15.68 18.69 -7.48
CA GLY A 69 16.79 19.51 -6.98
C GLY A 69 16.93 19.52 -5.46
N SER A 70 16.34 18.54 -4.77
CA SER A 70 16.38 18.42 -3.30
C SER A 70 17.55 17.54 -2.85
N ASP A 71 18.08 17.79 -1.65
CA ASP A 71 18.95 16.82 -1.00
C ASP A 71 18.22 15.48 -0.85
N HIS A 72 18.93 14.37 -1.11
CA HIS A 72 18.34 13.05 -1.18
C HIS A 72 17.73 12.60 0.16
N ILE A 73 18.40 12.86 1.27
CA ILE A 73 17.93 12.46 2.60
C ILE A 73 16.75 13.34 3.03
N ASP A 74 16.79 14.62 2.69
CA ASP A 74 15.66 15.52 2.97
C ASP A 74 14.42 15.17 2.13
N HIS A 75 14.61 14.74 0.88
CA HIS A 75 13.53 14.19 0.05
C HIS A 75 12.86 13.00 0.76
N VAL A 76 13.66 11.99 1.16
CA VAL A 76 13.14 10.80 1.84
C VAL A 76 12.41 11.17 3.14
N ARG A 77 13.01 12.03 3.96
CA ARG A 77 12.43 12.46 5.24
C ARG A 77 11.11 13.19 5.07
N THR A 78 10.96 13.98 4.00
CA THR A 78 9.71 14.69 3.72
C THR A 78 8.64 13.77 3.15
N GLN A 79 9.00 12.72 2.39
CA GLN A 79 8.04 11.76 1.85
C GLN A 79 7.55 10.72 2.88
N LEU A 80 8.42 10.28 3.79
CA LEU A 80 8.12 9.21 4.74
C LEU A 80 6.84 9.42 5.56
N PRO A 81 6.54 10.62 6.11
CA PRO A 81 5.29 10.85 6.84
C PRO A 81 4.02 10.62 5.99
N TYR A 82 4.04 11.02 4.71
CA TYR A 82 2.92 10.79 3.80
C TYR A 82 2.76 9.30 3.47
N ALA A 83 3.88 8.64 3.17
CA ALA A 83 3.90 7.21 2.88
C ALA A 83 3.38 6.39 4.07
N LEU A 84 3.85 6.67 5.29
CA LEU A 84 3.42 5.99 6.51
C LEU A 84 1.95 6.24 6.80
N THR A 85 1.46 7.47 6.61
CA THR A 85 0.04 7.80 6.78
C THR A 85 -0.83 6.97 5.85
N SER A 86 -0.48 6.90 4.56
CA SER A 86 -1.18 6.08 3.57
C SER A 86 -1.13 4.58 3.92
N GLY A 87 0.05 4.07 4.30
CA GLY A 87 0.23 2.67 4.68
C GLY A 87 -0.60 2.27 5.91
N VAL A 88 -0.64 3.13 6.94
CA VAL A 88 -1.47 2.90 8.12
C VAL A 88 -2.96 2.89 7.77
N ILE A 89 -3.42 3.84 6.94
CA ILE A 89 -4.82 3.87 6.49
C ILE A 89 -5.17 2.61 5.71
N ALA A 90 -4.32 2.20 4.77
CA ALA A 90 -4.53 0.99 3.96
C ALA A 90 -4.60 -0.28 4.82
N CYS A 91 -3.76 -0.41 5.85
CA CYS A 91 -3.81 -1.51 6.80
C CYS A 91 -5.10 -1.50 7.63
N LEU A 92 -5.42 -0.37 8.28
CA LEU A 92 -6.50 -0.29 9.26
C LEU A 92 -7.91 -0.23 8.65
N PHE A 93 -8.05 0.40 7.48
CA PHE A 93 -9.34 0.62 6.80
C PHE A 93 -9.45 -0.12 5.47
N GLY A 94 -8.54 -1.06 5.21
CA GLY A 94 -8.52 -1.89 4.02
C GLY A 94 -8.16 -3.33 4.38
N TYR A 95 -6.88 -3.67 4.34
CA TYR A 95 -6.41 -5.05 4.33
C TYR A 95 -6.81 -5.86 5.58
N ILE A 96 -6.66 -5.31 6.78
CA ILE A 96 -7.00 -6.02 8.03
C ILE A 96 -8.51 -6.30 8.12
N PRO A 97 -9.40 -5.29 7.96
CA PRO A 97 -10.84 -5.55 7.99
C PRO A 97 -11.33 -6.51 6.88
N ILE A 98 -10.77 -6.43 5.68
CA ILE A 98 -11.06 -7.40 4.61
C ILE A 98 -10.68 -8.81 5.05
N GLY A 99 -9.53 -8.96 5.73
CA GLY A 99 -9.08 -10.22 6.32
C GLY A 99 -10.07 -10.84 7.32
N PHE A 100 -10.89 -10.02 7.97
CA PHE A 100 -11.89 -10.45 8.96
C PHE A 100 -13.29 -10.71 8.38
N GLY A 101 -13.51 -10.56 7.08
CA GLY A 101 -14.83 -10.80 6.48
C GLY A 101 -15.45 -9.61 5.78
N LEU A 102 -14.90 -8.40 5.92
CA LEU A 102 -15.52 -7.21 5.35
C LEU A 102 -15.34 -7.15 3.83
N SER A 103 -16.39 -6.69 3.14
CA SER A 103 -16.40 -6.60 1.69
C SER A 103 -15.43 -5.54 1.16
N ASN A 104 -14.66 -5.90 0.14
CA ASN A 104 -13.78 -4.97 -0.62
C ASN A 104 -14.53 -3.73 -1.11
N TRP A 105 -15.77 -3.91 -1.58
CA TRP A 105 -16.61 -2.82 -2.11
C TRP A 105 -16.99 -1.78 -1.08
N LEU A 106 -17.02 -2.15 0.21
CA LEU A 106 -17.27 -1.22 1.31
C LEU A 106 -15.97 -0.57 1.79
N MET A 107 -14.88 -1.34 1.87
CA MET A 107 -13.60 -0.86 2.39
C MET A 107 -12.92 0.13 1.45
N LEU A 108 -13.03 -0.05 0.12
CA LEU A 108 -12.46 0.88 -0.86
C LEU A 108 -12.97 2.33 -0.72
N PRO A 109 -14.29 2.62 -0.78
CA PRO A 109 -14.78 3.98 -0.60
C PRO A 109 -14.52 4.51 0.81
N LEU A 110 -14.53 3.65 1.83
CA LEU A 110 -14.18 4.02 3.20
C LEU A 110 -12.71 4.48 3.29
N GLY A 111 -11.78 3.72 2.72
CA GLY A 111 -10.36 4.09 2.69
C GLY A 111 -10.11 5.40 1.95
N PHE A 112 -10.82 5.63 0.83
CA PHE A 112 -10.78 6.92 0.12
C PHE A 112 -11.29 8.07 1.00
N LEU A 113 -12.43 7.88 1.66
CA LEU A 113 -13.02 8.87 2.58
C LEU A 113 -12.07 9.19 3.73
N VAL A 114 -11.50 8.17 4.38
CA VAL A 114 -10.54 8.36 5.48
C VAL A 114 -9.31 9.12 5.01
N THR A 115 -8.75 8.76 3.85
CA THR A 115 -7.61 9.47 3.27
C THR A 115 -7.96 10.95 3.01
N PHE A 116 -9.12 11.22 2.42
CA PHE A 116 -9.60 12.56 2.18
C PHE A 116 -9.76 13.36 3.48
N LEU A 117 -10.37 12.76 4.51
CA LEU A 117 -10.55 13.41 5.82
C LEU A 117 -9.21 13.71 6.49
N VAL A 118 -8.25 12.78 6.46
CA VAL A 118 -6.91 12.99 7.01
C VAL A 118 -6.22 14.17 6.32
N VAL A 119 -6.27 14.23 4.99
CA VAL A 119 -5.71 15.36 4.23
C VAL A 119 -6.42 16.67 4.57
N ARG A 120 -7.75 16.66 4.75
CA ARG A 120 -8.53 17.87 5.09
C ARG A 120 -8.31 18.38 6.52
N VAL A 121 -8.09 17.48 7.48
CA VAL A 121 -7.97 17.84 8.90
C VAL A 121 -6.52 18.12 9.29
N VAL A 122 -5.57 17.32 8.79
CA VAL A 122 -4.15 17.42 9.13
C VAL A 122 -3.38 18.28 8.12
N GLY A 123 -3.81 18.28 6.86
CA GLY A 123 -3.18 19.05 5.80
C GLY A 123 -3.27 20.55 6.06
N LYS A 124 -2.16 21.26 5.82
CA LYS A 124 -2.12 22.72 5.91
C LYS A 124 -2.40 23.30 4.52
N PRO A 125 -3.24 24.35 4.41
CA PRO A 125 -3.43 25.04 3.14
C PRO A 125 -2.10 25.67 2.72
N VAL A 126 -1.69 25.40 1.48
CA VAL A 126 -0.54 26.07 0.88
C VAL A 126 -0.98 27.47 0.51
N LYS A 127 -0.39 28.49 1.15
CA LYS A 127 -0.55 29.88 0.71
C LYS A 127 0.27 30.04 -0.56
N THR A 128 -0.41 30.01 -1.70
CA THR A 128 0.12 30.48 -2.98
C THR A 128 0.24 31.98 -3.00
#